data_AF-A0A8X6KTQ7-F1
#
_entry.id   AF-A0A8X6KTQ7-F1
#
_cell.length_a   1.000
_cell.length_b   1.000
_cell.length_c   1.000
_cell.angle_alpha   90.00
_cell.angle_beta   90.00
_cell.angle_gamma   90.00
#
_symmetry.space_group_name_H-M   'P 1'
#
loop_
_entity.id
_entity.type
_entity.pdbx_description
1 polymer ?
#
loop_
_entity_poly.entity_id
_entity_poly.type
_entity_poly.pdbx_seq_one_letter_code
_entity_poly.pdbx_strand_id
1 'polypeptide(L)' 'MVGADNKKRIIWPLGRITENIPGKDGQVRLVRVKTLQHEFLRPIQRIYPLDISSSDNLPARSNETR' A
#
# COMPACT_ATOMS: atom_id res chain seq x y z
N MET A 1 -3.11 3.71 -3.53
CA MET A 1 -4.41 3.52 -4.19
C MET A 1 -4.44 2.16 -4.88
N VAL A 2 -5.61 1.53 -4.93
CA VAL A 2 -5.79 0.24 -5.63
C VAL A 2 -6.57 0.45 -6.93
N GLY A 3 -6.00 0.04 -8.06
CA GLY A 3 -6.69 0.09 -9.35
C GLY A 3 -8.03 -0.64 -9.34
N ALA A 4 -9.07 0.03 -9.83
CA ALA A 4 -10.38 -0.55 -10.09
C ALA A 4 -10.79 -0.21 -11.54
N ASP A 5 -10.90 -1.26 -12.37
CA ASP A 5 -10.98 -1.15 -13.84
C ASP A 5 -12.22 -0.38 -14.35
N ASN A 6 -13.25 -0.20 -13.52
CA ASN A 6 -14.53 0.43 -13.87
C ASN A 6 -14.84 1.73 -13.11
N LYS A 7 -13.86 2.31 -12.40
CA LYS A 7 -14.06 3.53 -11.62
C LYS A 7 -13.02 4.58 -11.98
N LYS A 8 -13.43 5.86 -12.04
CA LYS A 8 -12.48 6.99 -12.16
C LYS A 8 -11.44 6.88 -11.05
N ARG A 9 -10.19 7.25 -11.36
CA ARG A 9 -9.05 7.16 -10.42
C ARG A 9 -9.35 7.78 -9.05
N ILE A 10 -10.08 8.89 -9.00
CA ILE A 10 -10.46 9.58 -7.75
C ILE A 10 -11.30 8.72 -6.79
N ILE A 11 -11.97 7.70 -7.29
CA ILE A 11 -12.85 6.81 -6.52
C ILE A 11 -12.17 5.48 -6.18
N TRP A 12 -10.89 5.31 -6.54
CA TRP A 12 -10.16 4.11 -6.24
C TRP A 12 -9.96 3.98 -4.73
N PRO A 13 -10.22 2.79 -4.15
CA PRO A 13 -10.11 2.63 -2.72
C PRO A 13 -8.66 2.84 -2.27
N LEU A 14 -8.51 3.59 -1.19
CA LEU A 14 -7.25 3.69 -0.47
C LEU A 14 -7.07 2.41 0.34
N GLY A 15 -5.87 1.86 0.27
CA GLY A 15 -5.47 0.67 0.99
C GLY A 15 -4.00 0.75 1.33
N ARG A 16 -3.63 0.12 2.45
CA ARG A 16 -2.26 -0.03 2.89
C ARG A 16 -1.76 -1.43 2.52
N ILE A 17 -0.55 -1.51 1.99
CA ILE A 17 0.11 -2.79 1.77
C ILE A 17 0.46 -3.38 3.14
N THR A 18 0.01 -4.60 3.41
CA THR A 18 0.27 -5.33 4.67
C THR A 18 1.32 -6.41 4.52
N GLU A 19 1.50 -6.96 3.31
CA GLU A 19 2.44 -8.05 3.04
C GLU A 19 2.91 -8.01 1.58
N ASN A 20 4.18 -8.29 1.35
CA ASN A 20 4.76 -8.50 0.02
C ASN A 20 4.92 -10.00 -0.24
N ILE A 21 4.42 -10.49 -1.36
CA ILE A 21 4.48 -11.91 -1.71
C ILE A 21 5.44 -12.08 -2.91
N PRO A 22 6.69 -12.49 -2.66
CA PRO A 22 7.67 -12.72 -3.71
C PRO A 22 7.37 -14.00 -4.49
N GLY A 23 7.73 -14.00 -5.78
CA GLY A 23 7.75 -15.20 -6.61
C GLY A 23 8.95 -16.10 -6.33
N LYS A 24 9.06 -17.20 -7.09
CA LYS A 24 10.18 -18.16 -6.97
C LYS A 24 11.55 -17.54 -7.22
N ASP A 25 11.61 -16.46 -7.99
CA ASP A 25 12.81 -15.68 -8.31
C ASP A 25 13.07 -14.53 -7.31
N GLY A 26 12.31 -14.47 -6.21
CA GLY A 26 12.41 -13.42 -5.20
C GLY A 26 11.72 -12.11 -5.56
N GLN A 27 11.19 -11.97 -6.79
CA GLN A 27 10.57 -10.71 -7.23
C GLN A 27 9.13 -10.58 -6.75
N VAL A 28 8.80 -9.45 -6.12
CA VAL A 28 7.45 -9.16 -5.62
C VAL A 28 6.50 -8.89 -6.78
N ARG A 29 5.57 -9.81 -7.02
CA ARG A 29 4.54 -9.66 -8.06
C ARG A 29 3.15 -9.41 -7.47
N LEU A 30 2.92 -9.90 -6.25
CA LEU A 30 1.64 -9.84 -5.57
C LEU A 30 1.84 -9.20 -4.20
N VAL A 31 0.89 -8.35 -3.80
CA VAL A 31 0.87 -7.73 -2.49
C VAL A 31 -0.50 -7.94 -1.84
N ARG A 32 -0.50 -8.06 -0.52
CA ARG A 32 -1.71 -8.03 0.28
C ARG A 32 -2.03 -6.59 0.61
N VAL A 33 -3.26 -6.18 0.29
CA VAL A 33 -3.73 -4.84 0.52
C VAL A 33 -4.92 -4.88 1.45
N LYS A 34 -4.80 -4.14 2.56
CA LYS A 34 -5.89 -3.91 3.49
C LYS A 34 -6.49 -2.54 3.22
N THR A 35 -7.77 -2.55 2.85
CA THR A 35 -8.64 -1.37 2.83
C THR A 35 -9.40 -1.28 4.14
N LEU A 36 -10.20 -0.23 4.34
CA LEU A 36 -11.01 -0.06 5.55
C LEU A 36 -11.96 -1.23 5.81
N GLN A 37 -12.45 -1.87 4.74
CA GLN A 37 -13.51 -2.87 4.82
C GLN A 37 -13.01 -4.29 4.54
N HIS A 38 -12.01 -4.43 3.68
CA HIS A 38 -11.59 -5.73 3.17
C HIS A 38 -10.09 -5.81 2.99
N GLU A 39 -9.57 -7.03 3.10
CA GLU A 39 -8.21 -7.37 2.71
C GLU A 39 -8.24 -8.31 1.51
N PHE A 40 -7.39 -8.04 0.53
CA PHE A 40 -7.34 -8.82 -0.70
C PHE A 40 -5.96 -8.74 -1.35
N LEU A 41 -5.71 -9.67 -2.27
CA LEU A 41 -4.46 -9.73 -3.03
C LEU A 41 -4.58 -8.94 -4.32
N ARG A 42 -3.51 -8.23 -4.68
CA ARG A 42 -3.40 -7.51 -5.94
C ARG A 42 -2.00 -7.60 -6.54
N PRO A 43 -1.89 -7.69 -7.87
CA PRO A 43 -0.61 -7.51 -8.53
C PRO A 43 -0.04 -6.13 -8.21
N ILE A 44 1.27 -6.04 -7.97
CA ILE A 44 1.94 -4.77 -7.66
C ILE A 44 1.75 -3.74 -8.78
N GLN A 45 1.65 -4.20 -10.02
CA GLN A 45 1.40 -3.39 -11.22
C GLN A 45 0.05 -2.66 -11.18
N ARG A 46 -0.90 -3.10 -10.33
CA ARG A 46 -2.22 -2.47 -10.13
C ARG A 46 -2.28 -1.62 -8.86
N ILE A 47 -1.15 -1.40 -8.20
CA ILE A 47 -1.04 -0.53 -7.03
C ILE A 47 -0.38 0.78 -7.46
N TYR A 48 -0.97 1.88 -7.02
CA TYR A 48 -0.50 3.21 -7.33
C TYR A 48 -0.13 3.92 -6.04
N PRO A 49 1.06 4.55 -5.94
CA PRO A 49 1.41 5.33 -4.76
C PRO A 49 0.40 6.46 -4.55
N LEU A 50 0.19 6.82 -3.28
CA LEU A 50 -0.55 8.01 -2.93
C LEU A 50 0.46 9.14 -2.81
N ASP A 51 0.30 10.19 -3.60
CA ASP A 51 1.13 11.39 -3.50
C ASP A 51 0.74 12.12 -2.22
N ILE A 52 1.49 11.87 -1.15
CA ILE A 52 1.40 12.64 0.08
C ILE A 52 2.40 13.80 -0.03
N SER A 53 1.92 15.04 -0.05
CA SER A 53 2.79 16.19 0.24
C SER A 53 3.20 16.04 1.70
N SER A 54 4.46 15.66 1.94
CA SER A 54 5.04 15.57 3.28
C SER A 54 4.84 16.91 3.99
N SER A 55 3.86 16.97 4.88
CA SER A 55 3.97 17.86 6.02
C SER A 55 4.98 17.18 6.93
N ASP A 56 6.27 17.47 6.71
CA ASP A 56 7.35 17.16 7.64
C ASP A 56 6.93 17.64 9.02
N ASN A 57 6.42 16.75 9.87
CA ASN A 57 6.26 16.93 11.32
C ASN A 57 5.67 15.66 11.94
N LEU A 58 6.41 14.55 11.86
CA LEU A 58 6.23 13.46 12.82
C LEU A 58 7.59 13.25 13.51
N PRO A 59 7.72 13.58 14.81
CA PRO A 59 8.96 13.31 15.51
C PRO A 59 9.21 11.81 15.49
N ALA A 60 10.42 11.44 15.07
CA ALA A 60 10.90 10.07 15.11
C ALA A 60 10.64 9.51 16.52
N ARG A 61 9.97 8.36 16.61
CA ARG A 61 9.89 7.60 17.86
C ARG A 61 11.32 7.30 18.31
N SER A 62 11.83 8.10 19.24
CA SER A 62 13.02 7.78 20.02
C SER A 62 12.66 6.60 20.92
N ASN A 63 13.18 5.44 20.57
CA ASN A 63 13.33 4.30 21.44
C ASN A 63 14.35 4.65 22.53
N GLU A 64 13.87 5.02 23.72
CA GLU A 64 14.73 5.17 24.90
C GLU A 64 14.91 3.79 25.56
N THR A 65 16.12 3.24 25.41
CA THR A 65 16.64 2.13 26.19
C THR A 65 16.98 2.64 27.58
N ARG A 66 16.36 2.09 28.63
CA ARG A 66 17.02 1.93 29.92
C ARG A 66 16.45 0.73 30.68
#